data_AF-A0A072PMI9-F1
#
_entry.id   AF-A0A072PMI9-F1
#
_cell.length_a   1.000
_cell.length_b   1.000
_cell.length_c   1.000
_cell.angle_alpha   90.00
_cell.angle_beta   90.00
_cell.angle_gamma   90.00
#
_symmetry.space_group_name_H-M   'P 1'
#
loop_
_entity.id
_entity.type
_entity.pdbx_description
1 polymer ?
#
loop_
_entity_poly.entity_id
_entity_poly.type
_entity_poly.pdbx_seq_one_letter_code
_entity_poly.pdbx_strand_id
1 'polypeptide(L)'
;MPLCRPSTQEVWDQVRARFDNSLTATDTPTTWNEACFLREFQQGKNIIDAAAQIAPRLEILALSSLSNAMSNSKHTWVWGFDSKAQSVKYLTSKAGEGADGTIIFRSIIPSDTDESSIKETYTESPTCHLPPCVNPPTATGPFVEALVLRAPPRTTMHGTSGPMQFNKYIKLWSQLQGVKTAVQALTSNEAVSLWPDGFGIELAKTACYIRESGWDGAKVPFLPEQAGVDLNALTDVASYIKSVDWSSVLNR
;
A
#
# COMPACT_ATOMS: atom_id res chain seq x y z
N MET A 1 26.64 22.13 6.30
CA MET A 1 27.07 20.74 6.62
C MET A 1 26.19 19.79 5.83
N PRO A 2 26.73 18.74 5.19
CA PRO A 2 25.90 17.68 4.63
C PRO A 2 25.27 16.89 5.79
N LEU A 3 23.96 16.66 5.73
CA LEU A 3 23.31 15.71 6.61
C LEU A 3 23.70 14.30 6.16
N CYS A 4 24.53 13.62 6.95
CA CYS A 4 24.86 12.23 6.68
C CYS A 4 23.57 11.41 6.75
N ARG A 5 23.22 10.71 5.66
CA ARG A 5 22.09 9.77 5.69
C ARG A 5 22.53 8.57 6.54
N PRO A 6 21.76 8.14 7.55
CA PRO A 6 22.12 6.99 8.35
C PRO A 6 22.24 5.75 7.46
N SER A 7 23.23 4.91 7.76
CA SER A 7 23.38 3.61 7.12
C SER A 7 22.17 2.72 7.40
N THR A 8 21.95 1.71 6.56
CA THR A 8 20.88 0.73 6.76
C THR A 8 20.95 0.09 8.15
N GLN A 9 22.16 -0.13 8.68
CA GLN A 9 22.38 -0.67 10.02
C GLN A 9 21.94 0.30 11.13
N GLU A 10 22.28 1.59 11.03
CA GLU A 10 21.83 2.60 12.01
C GLU A 10 20.31 2.79 11.99
N VAL A 11 19.66 2.62 10.83
CA VAL A 11 18.20 2.55 10.72
C VAL A 11 17.68 1.29 11.43
N TRP A 12 18.28 0.11 11.20
CA TRP A 12 17.89 -1.13 11.87
C TRP A 12 18.01 -1.07 13.40
N ASP A 13 19.06 -0.45 13.94
CA ASP A 13 19.26 -0.36 15.39
C ASP A 13 18.30 0.67 16.04
N GLN A 14 18.04 1.81 15.38
CA GLN A 14 16.98 2.73 15.78
C GLN A 14 15.58 2.11 15.72
N VAL A 15 15.37 1.18 14.79
CA VAL A 15 14.13 0.43 14.63
C VAL A 15 13.99 -0.60 15.75
N ARG A 16 14.98 -1.48 15.98
CA ARG A 16 14.97 -2.49 17.04
C ARG A 16 14.67 -1.88 18.42
N ALA A 17 15.36 -0.80 18.77
CA ALA A 17 15.17 -0.09 20.04
C ALA A 17 13.74 0.50 20.25
N ARG A 18 12.92 0.59 19.19
CA ARG A 18 11.52 1.06 19.26
C ARG A 18 10.47 -0.05 19.34
N PHE A 19 10.84 -1.32 19.13
CA PHE A 19 9.91 -2.45 19.23
C PHE A 19 9.85 -3.04 20.65
N ASP A 20 11.00 -3.08 21.33
CA ASP A 20 11.21 -3.68 22.66
C ASP A 20 10.26 -3.15 23.76
N ASN A 21 9.74 -1.92 23.57
CA ASN A 21 8.84 -1.24 24.50
C ASN A 21 7.33 -1.43 24.21
N SER A 22 6.93 -2.36 23.32
CA SER A 22 5.55 -2.40 22.79
C SER A 22 4.90 -3.78 22.58
N LEU A 23 5.54 -4.87 22.99
CA LEU A 23 5.01 -6.24 22.87
C LEU A 23 4.68 -6.81 24.26
N THR A 24 3.54 -7.50 24.37
CA THR A 24 3.17 -8.28 25.56
C THR A 24 3.94 -9.59 25.61
N ALA A 25 4.32 -10.05 26.80
CA ALA A 25 5.19 -11.22 27.02
C ALA A 25 4.60 -12.59 26.57
N THR A 26 3.42 -12.58 25.94
CA THR A 26 2.75 -13.72 25.29
C THR A 26 3.00 -13.79 23.79
N ASP A 27 3.35 -12.67 23.16
CA ASP A 27 3.38 -12.49 21.71
C ASP A 27 4.79 -12.13 21.26
N THR A 28 5.71 -13.08 21.36
CA THR A 28 7.08 -12.95 20.83
C THR A 28 7.05 -13.23 19.31
N PRO A 29 7.13 -12.21 18.43
CA PRO A 29 7.07 -12.43 16.99
C PRO A 29 8.31 -13.21 16.53
N THR A 30 8.09 -14.16 15.63
CA THR A 30 9.13 -14.99 15.01
C THR A 30 9.88 -14.26 13.91
N THR A 31 9.32 -13.16 13.38
CA THR A 31 9.89 -12.38 12.26
C THR A 31 9.69 -10.88 12.43
N TRP A 32 10.53 -10.10 11.75
CA TRP A 32 10.38 -8.64 11.60
C TRP A 32 8.99 -8.24 11.08
N ASN A 33 8.50 -8.94 10.06
CA ASN A 33 7.24 -8.64 9.39
C ASN A 33 6.03 -8.92 10.31
N GLU A 34 6.09 -10.02 11.08
CA GLU A 34 5.09 -10.34 12.11
C GLU A 34 5.09 -9.31 13.25
N ALA A 35 6.27 -8.86 13.70
CA ALA A 35 6.38 -7.78 14.68
C ALA A 35 5.71 -6.49 14.17
N CYS A 36 5.94 -6.14 12.90
CA CYS A 36 5.30 -5.00 12.25
C CYS A 36 3.78 -5.15 12.15
N PHE A 37 3.30 -6.34 11.74
CA PHE A 37 1.87 -6.66 11.70
C PHE A 37 1.19 -6.49 13.05
N LEU A 38 1.75 -7.09 14.11
CA LEU A 38 1.20 -7.01 15.47
C LEU A 38 1.17 -5.57 15.96
N ARG A 39 2.25 -4.81 15.75
CA ARG A 39 2.36 -3.42 16.18
C ARG A 39 1.40 -2.50 15.42
N GLU A 40 1.31 -2.61 14.10
CA GLU A 40 0.37 -1.81 13.29
C GLU A 40 -1.08 -2.16 13.62
N PHE A 41 -1.42 -3.44 13.76
CA PHE A 41 -2.77 -3.86 14.15
C PHE A 41 -3.13 -3.40 15.57
N GLN A 42 -2.18 -3.40 16.52
CA GLN A 42 -2.41 -2.83 17.86
C GLN A 42 -2.62 -1.32 17.80
N GLN A 43 -1.88 -0.59 16.96
CA GLN A 43 -2.12 0.84 16.74
C GLN A 43 -3.49 1.09 16.12
N GLY A 44 -3.92 0.27 15.16
CA GLY A 44 -5.27 0.31 14.59
C GLY A 44 -6.37 0.10 15.65
N LYS A 45 -6.26 -0.97 16.46
CA LYS A 45 -7.17 -1.23 17.60
C LYS A 45 -7.23 -0.04 18.57
N ASN A 46 -6.09 0.53 18.94
CA ASN A 46 -6.03 1.68 19.86
C ASN A 46 -6.77 2.91 19.30
N ILE A 47 -6.65 3.19 18.00
CA ILE A 47 -7.36 4.29 17.33
C ILE A 47 -8.87 4.02 17.32
N ILE A 48 -9.28 2.79 16.99
CA ILE A 48 -10.68 2.36 16.95
C ILE A 48 -11.32 2.43 18.34
N ASP A 49 -10.61 2.03 19.39
CA ASP A 49 -11.11 2.07 20.76
C ASP A 49 -11.19 3.50 21.31
N ALA A 50 -10.23 4.36 20.98
CA ALA A 50 -10.30 5.79 21.32
C ALA A 50 -11.47 6.48 20.60
N ALA A 51 -11.70 6.16 19.31
CA ALA A 51 -12.85 6.62 18.53
C ALA A 51 -14.18 6.16 19.16
N ALA A 52 -14.29 4.89 19.55
CA ALA A 52 -15.48 4.35 20.21
C ALA A 52 -15.75 5.00 21.58
N GLN A 53 -14.71 5.32 22.35
CA GLN A 53 -14.85 6.01 23.66
C GLN A 53 -15.42 7.43 23.56
N ILE A 54 -15.24 8.12 22.43
CA ILE A 54 -15.77 9.47 22.20
C ILE A 54 -17.07 9.50 21.37
N ALA A 55 -17.57 8.35 20.91
CA ALA A 55 -18.88 8.26 20.28
C ALA A 55 -20.00 8.73 21.25
N PRO A 56 -21.03 9.44 20.79
CA PRO A 56 -21.34 9.79 19.39
C PRO A 56 -20.69 11.11 18.89
N ARG A 57 -19.75 11.71 19.64
CA ARG A 57 -19.13 13.01 19.26
C ARG A 57 -18.16 12.91 18.08
N LEU A 58 -17.77 11.70 17.69
CA LEU A 58 -17.08 11.40 16.45
C LEU A 58 -18.05 10.65 15.54
N GLU A 59 -18.50 11.32 14.48
CA GLU A 59 -19.52 10.79 13.56
C GLU A 59 -18.93 9.83 12.52
N ILE A 60 -17.70 10.11 12.04
CA ILE A 60 -17.04 9.39 10.94
C ILE A 60 -15.57 9.10 11.28
N LEU A 61 -15.05 7.91 10.89
CA LEU A 61 -13.67 7.47 11.13
C LEU A 61 -13.03 6.94 9.84
N ALA A 62 -12.29 7.81 9.14
CA ALA A 62 -11.52 7.40 7.97
C ALA A 62 -10.23 6.65 8.34
N LEU A 63 -10.05 5.45 7.76
CA LEU A 63 -9.00 4.49 8.09
C LEU A 63 -8.38 3.89 6.81
N SER A 64 -7.21 4.40 6.43
CA SER A 64 -6.42 3.85 5.32
C SER A 64 -6.17 2.35 5.51
N SER A 65 -6.52 1.51 4.52
CA SER A 65 -6.43 0.05 4.63
C SER A 65 -6.35 -0.69 3.31
N LEU A 66 -5.44 -1.66 3.26
CA LEU A 66 -5.25 -2.60 2.16
C LEU A 66 -6.24 -3.78 2.25
N SER A 67 -6.14 -4.75 1.33
CA SER A 67 -6.99 -5.95 1.27
C SER A 67 -6.54 -7.05 2.24
N ASN A 68 -7.43 -7.99 2.55
CA ASN A 68 -7.09 -9.17 3.35
C ASN A 68 -6.57 -10.27 2.40
N ALA A 69 -5.25 -10.42 2.28
CA ALA A 69 -4.64 -11.50 1.52
C ALA A 69 -4.90 -12.86 2.20
N MET A 70 -4.88 -12.89 3.55
CA MET A 70 -5.25 -14.05 4.38
C MET A 70 -6.65 -14.65 4.12
N SER A 71 -7.50 -14.02 3.30
CA SER A 71 -8.77 -14.64 2.86
C SER A 71 -8.55 -15.82 1.91
N ASN A 72 -7.39 -15.86 1.25
CA ASN A 72 -6.98 -16.88 0.32
C ASN A 72 -5.73 -17.56 0.88
N SER A 73 -5.85 -18.83 1.29
CA SER A 73 -4.78 -19.59 1.93
C SER A 73 -3.52 -19.78 1.07
N LYS A 74 -3.58 -19.48 -0.23
CA LYS A 74 -2.42 -19.40 -1.14
C LYS A 74 -1.49 -18.22 -0.83
N HIS A 75 -2.00 -17.12 -0.27
CA HIS A 75 -1.25 -15.88 -0.06
C HIS A 75 -0.97 -15.64 1.43
N THR A 76 0.07 -16.29 1.93
CA THR A 76 0.70 -15.96 3.22
C THR A 76 1.78 -14.89 3.03
N TRP A 77 2.26 -14.30 4.14
CA TRP A 77 3.35 -13.30 4.16
C TRP A 77 3.05 -11.94 3.46
N VAL A 78 1.78 -11.52 3.40
CA VAL A 78 1.39 -10.17 2.92
C VAL A 78 1.06 -9.26 4.11
N TRP A 79 1.96 -9.23 5.09
CA TRP A 79 1.72 -8.76 6.45
C TRP A 79 1.18 -7.32 6.55
N GLY A 80 1.79 -6.38 5.82
CA GLY A 80 1.38 -4.98 5.77
C GLY A 80 0.08 -4.70 5.01
N PHE A 81 -0.43 -5.67 4.23
CA PHE A 81 -1.80 -5.62 3.73
C PHE A 81 -2.78 -6.06 4.82
N ASP A 82 -2.51 -7.24 5.39
CA ASP A 82 -3.39 -7.91 6.32
C ASP A 82 -3.54 -7.17 7.66
N SER A 83 -2.49 -6.53 8.20
CA SER A 83 -2.55 -5.73 9.44
C SER A 83 -3.67 -4.68 9.42
N LYS A 84 -3.78 -3.98 8.30
CA LYS A 84 -4.79 -2.94 8.07
C LYS A 84 -6.16 -3.56 7.82
N ALA A 85 -6.22 -4.64 7.04
CA ALA A 85 -7.46 -5.36 6.79
C ALA A 85 -8.06 -6.00 8.07
N GLN A 86 -7.23 -6.44 9.01
CA GLN A 86 -7.65 -6.89 10.34
C GLN A 86 -8.11 -5.71 11.21
N SER A 87 -7.47 -4.53 11.09
CA SER A 87 -7.95 -3.29 11.72
C SER A 87 -9.35 -2.91 11.24
N VAL A 88 -9.63 -3.04 9.93
CA VAL A 88 -10.98 -2.85 9.37
C VAL A 88 -11.99 -3.86 9.91
N LYS A 89 -11.64 -5.15 10.02
CA LYS A 89 -12.52 -6.15 10.64
C LYS A 89 -12.84 -5.82 12.11
N TYR A 90 -11.84 -5.34 12.86
CA TYR A 90 -12.01 -4.91 14.26
C TYR A 90 -12.90 -3.67 14.37
N LEU A 91 -12.77 -2.71 13.45
CA LEU A 91 -13.67 -1.57 13.35
C LEU A 91 -15.10 -2.03 13.07
N THR A 92 -15.31 -2.91 12.08
CA THR A 92 -16.63 -3.46 11.76
C THR A 92 -17.28 -4.21 12.93
N SER A 93 -16.52 -4.97 13.74
CA SER A 93 -17.07 -5.67 14.91
C SER A 93 -17.36 -4.74 16.10
N LYS A 94 -16.57 -3.67 16.30
CA LYS A 94 -16.86 -2.62 17.30
C LYS A 94 -18.01 -1.68 16.88
N ALA A 95 -18.18 -1.46 15.57
CA ALA A 95 -19.22 -0.64 14.97
C ALA A 95 -20.63 -1.25 15.04
N GLY A 96 -20.74 -2.55 15.36
CA GLY A 96 -21.97 -3.31 15.15
C GLY A 96 -22.48 -3.23 13.71
N GLU A 97 -23.78 -3.42 13.51
CA GLU A 97 -24.40 -3.26 12.19
C GLU A 97 -24.73 -1.79 11.85
N GLY A 98 -24.60 -0.85 12.80
CA GLY A 98 -25.16 0.52 12.68
C GLY A 98 -24.22 1.73 12.81
N ALA A 99 -22.92 1.60 13.12
CA ALA A 99 -22.02 2.77 13.04
C ALA A 99 -21.56 3.03 11.59
N ASP A 100 -21.69 4.27 11.13
CA ASP A 100 -21.72 4.58 9.69
C ASP A 100 -20.39 5.07 9.09
N GLY A 101 -19.36 5.25 9.92
CA GLY A 101 -18.18 6.05 9.57
C GLY A 101 -17.00 5.40 8.85
N THR A 102 -17.04 4.14 8.40
CA THR A 102 -15.83 3.42 7.93
C THR A 102 -15.46 3.73 6.47
N ILE A 103 -14.23 4.18 6.24
CA ILE A 103 -13.72 4.68 4.95
C ILE A 103 -12.29 4.17 4.72
N ILE A 104 -11.93 3.76 3.50
CA ILE A 104 -10.70 3.00 3.19
C ILE A 104 -9.87 3.61 2.02
N PHE A 105 -8.54 3.38 2.00
CA PHE A 105 -7.55 3.89 1.01
C PHE A 105 -6.34 2.93 0.80
N ARG A 106 -5.70 2.89 -0.38
CA ARG A 106 -4.67 1.88 -0.82
C ARG A 106 -3.60 2.42 -1.81
N SER A 107 -2.33 1.97 -1.76
CA SER A 107 -1.25 2.35 -2.71
C SER A 107 0.09 1.55 -2.60
N ILE A 108 0.98 1.69 -3.61
CA ILE A 108 2.45 1.39 -3.72
C ILE A 108 2.94 -0.07 -4.01
N ILE A 109 3.90 -0.23 -4.95
CA ILE A 109 4.12 -1.30 -6.00
C ILE A 109 5.65 -1.57 -6.21
N PRO A 110 6.24 -2.67 -6.82
CA PRO A 110 5.85 -4.05 -7.25
C PRO A 110 6.66 -5.15 -6.44
N SER A 111 7.24 -6.31 -6.87
CA SER A 111 7.37 -7.24 -8.05
C SER A 111 7.71 -8.69 -7.52
N ASP A 112 7.73 -9.86 -8.23
CA ASP A 112 7.85 -10.22 -9.66
C ASP A 112 7.37 -11.69 -10.04
N THR A 113 8.08 -12.48 -10.91
CA THR A 113 7.67 -13.78 -11.52
C THR A 113 8.81 -14.83 -11.71
N ASP A 114 8.54 -16.00 -12.33
CA ASP A 114 9.39 -17.23 -12.28
C ASP A 114 9.76 -17.83 -13.66
N GLU A 115 10.80 -18.67 -13.72
CA GLU A 115 11.78 -18.72 -14.84
C GLU A 115 11.34 -19.21 -16.25
N SER A 116 10.39 -20.14 -16.38
CA SER A 116 10.38 -21.09 -17.51
C SER A 116 9.71 -20.65 -18.83
N SER A 117 9.20 -19.41 -18.94
CA SER A 117 8.38 -18.97 -20.10
C SER A 117 8.87 -17.68 -20.79
N ILE A 118 10.00 -17.11 -20.37
CA ILE A 118 10.41 -15.75 -20.77
C ILE A 118 11.11 -15.73 -22.14
N LYS A 119 10.31 -15.83 -23.20
CA LYS A 119 10.63 -15.24 -24.53
C LYS A 119 9.66 -14.15 -24.97
N GLU A 120 8.56 -13.93 -24.25
CA GLU A 120 7.60 -12.86 -24.53
C GLU A 120 7.68 -11.74 -23.48
N THR A 121 8.55 -10.79 -23.77
CA THR A 121 8.79 -9.54 -23.04
C THR A 121 7.50 -8.77 -22.73
N TYR A 122 7.09 -8.72 -21.46
CA TYR A 122 6.01 -7.83 -20.95
C TYR A 122 4.80 -7.70 -21.90
N THR A 123 4.33 -8.81 -22.46
CA THR A 123 3.19 -8.82 -23.36
C THR A 123 1.93 -8.30 -22.65
N GLU A 124 0.99 -7.77 -23.42
CA GLU A 124 -0.19 -7.07 -22.92
C GLU A 124 -1.25 -8.05 -22.36
N SER A 125 -0.86 -8.80 -21.33
CA SER A 125 -1.71 -9.78 -20.64
C SER A 125 -2.99 -9.11 -20.12
N PRO A 126 -4.18 -9.42 -20.68
CA PRO A 126 -5.42 -8.71 -20.33
C PRO A 126 -5.91 -8.96 -18.89
N THR A 127 -5.27 -9.87 -18.17
CA THR A 127 -5.63 -10.33 -16.83
C THR A 127 -4.82 -9.67 -15.71
N CYS A 128 -3.84 -8.81 -16.03
CA CYS A 128 -3.00 -8.15 -15.02
C CYS A 128 -3.71 -6.91 -14.45
N HIS A 129 -4.10 -6.98 -13.17
CA HIS A 129 -4.75 -5.88 -12.44
C HIS A 129 -3.92 -4.60 -12.47
N LEU A 130 -4.49 -3.51 -13.01
CA LEU A 130 -3.78 -2.25 -13.17
C LEU A 130 -3.45 -1.62 -11.80
N PRO A 131 -2.18 -1.30 -11.50
CA PRO A 131 -1.82 -0.62 -10.26
C PRO A 131 -2.42 0.79 -10.13
N PRO A 132 -2.90 1.19 -8.94
CA PRO A 132 -3.34 2.56 -8.71
C PRO A 132 -2.13 3.50 -8.71
N CYS A 133 -2.17 4.55 -9.54
CA CYS A 133 -1.29 5.69 -9.35
C CYS A 133 -2.03 6.74 -8.49
N VAL A 134 -1.29 7.38 -7.61
CA VAL A 134 -1.77 8.42 -6.71
C VAL A 134 -0.58 9.26 -6.27
N ASN A 135 -0.78 10.57 -6.12
CA ASN A 135 0.16 11.47 -5.45
C ASN A 135 -0.38 11.78 -4.05
N PRO A 136 0.01 11.06 -2.97
CA PRO A 136 -0.67 11.13 -1.69
C PRO A 136 -0.77 12.54 -1.09
N PRO A 137 0.27 13.42 -1.16
CA PRO A 137 0.18 14.79 -0.65
C PRO A 137 -0.94 15.64 -1.25
N THR A 138 -1.36 15.40 -2.51
CA THR A 138 -2.42 16.20 -3.16
C THR A 138 -3.76 15.46 -3.23
N ALA A 139 -3.75 14.14 -3.37
CA ALA A 139 -4.95 13.34 -3.62
C ALA A 139 -5.65 12.83 -2.35
N THR A 140 -4.93 12.65 -1.23
CA THR A 140 -5.53 12.07 -0.02
C THR A 140 -6.60 12.97 0.61
N GLY A 141 -6.42 14.30 0.52
CA GLY A 141 -7.41 15.27 0.99
C GLY A 141 -8.75 15.15 0.26
N PRO A 142 -8.81 15.35 -1.08
CA PRO A 142 -10.02 15.17 -1.88
C PRO A 142 -10.69 13.80 -1.72
N PHE A 143 -9.90 12.73 -1.55
CA PHE A 143 -10.43 11.40 -1.26
C PHE A 143 -11.15 11.34 0.10
N VAL A 144 -10.48 11.75 1.19
CA VAL A 144 -11.09 11.75 2.52
C VAL A 144 -12.29 12.71 2.60
N GLU A 145 -12.22 13.88 1.96
CA GLU A 145 -13.33 14.83 1.85
C GLU A 145 -14.56 14.21 1.18
N ALA A 146 -14.39 13.59 0.01
CA ALA A 146 -15.49 12.94 -0.69
C ALA A 146 -16.09 11.79 0.12
N LEU A 147 -15.25 11.06 0.85
CA LEU A 147 -15.67 9.95 1.67
C LEU A 147 -16.39 10.38 2.97
N VAL A 148 -16.04 11.53 3.54
CA VAL A 148 -16.67 12.09 4.75
C VAL A 148 -17.94 12.89 4.41
N LEU A 149 -17.99 13.57 3.26
CA LEU A 149 -19.07 14.50 2.91
C LEU A 149 -20.08 14.00 1.85
N ARG A 150 -19.75 12.95 1.07
CA ARG A 150 -20.55 12.53 -0.10
C ARG A 150 -20.77 11.02 -0.22
N ALA A 151 -19.83 10.19 0.21
CA ALA A 151 -19.98 8.75 0.12
C ALA A 151 -21.02 8.21 1.13
N PRO A 152 -21.74 7.13 0.81
CA PRO A 152 -22.56 6.42 1.78
C PRO A 152 -21.72 5.88 2.96
N PRO A 153 -22.36 5.63 4.10
CA PRO A 153 -21.77 4.87 5.20
C PRO A 153 -21.03 3.60 4.78
N ARG A 154 -19.93 3.29 5.50
CA ARG A 154 -19.11 2.07 5.34
C ARG A 154 -18.45 1.91 3.95
N THR A 155 -18.33 2.98 3.15
CA THR A 155 -17.78 2.93 1.80
C THR A 155 -16.29 2.56 1.76
N THR A 156 -15.99 1.42 1.13
CA THR A 156 -14.62 0.95 0.85
C THR A 156 -14.15 1.48 -0.50
N MET A 157 -13.40 2.59 -0.52
CA MET A 157 -12.92 3.21 -1.76
C MET A 157 -11.51 2.74 -2.17
N HIS A 158 -11.27 2.68 -3.47
CA HIS A 158 -9.95 2.49 -4.05
C HIS A 158 -9.40 3.86 -4.51
N GLY A 159 -8.61 4.52 -3.65
CA GLY A 159 -8.05 5.84 -3.95
C GLY A 159 -6.98 5.78 -5.04
N THR A 160 -7.32 6.24 -6.24
CA THR A 160 -6.44 6.31 -7.42
C THR A 160 -6.73 7.59 -8.20
N SER A 161 -5.71 8.27 -8.73
CA SER A 161 -5.89 9.36 -9.70
C SER A 161 -5.84 8.88 -11.16
N GLY A 162 -5.64 7.57 -11.37
CA GLY A 162 -5.62 6.92 -12.69
C GLY A 162 -4.73 5.69 -12.66
N PRO A 163 -5.25 4.46 -12.85
CA PRO A 163 -4.43 3.26 -12.75
C PRO A 163 -3.54 3.06 -13.99
N MET A 164 -2.28 2.67 -13.79
CA MET A 164 -1.28 2.56 -14.87
C MET A 164 -0.36 1.35 -14.71
N GLN A 165 -0.10 0.65 -15.82
CA GLN A 165 0.90 -0.44 -15.86
C GLN A 165 2.32 0.09 -15.61
N PHE A 166 3.12 -0.64 -14.84
CA PHE A 166 4.47 -0.21 -14.44
C PHE A 166 5.42 0.02 -15.63
N ASN A 167 5.31 -0.79 -16.70
CA ASN A 167 6.06 -0.58 -17.94
C ASN A 167 5.69 0.74 -18.65
N LYS A 168 4.42 1.17 -18.59
CA LYS A 168 3.94 2.46 -19.11
C LYS A 168 4.44 3.62 -18.23
N TYR A 169 4.46 3.46 -16.90
CA TYR A 169 5.08 4.42 -15.98
C TYR A 169 6.58 4.62 -16.28
N ILE A 170 7.36 3.54 -16.37
CA ILE A 170 8.81 3.61 -16.64
C ILE A 170 9.09 4.21 -18.03
N LYS A 171 8.29 3.86 -19.05
CA LYS A 171 8.40 4.46 -20.39
C LYS A 171 8.12 5.97 -20.37
N LEU A 172 7.08 6.41 -19.67
CA LEU A 172 6.75 7.82 -19.50
C LEU A 172 7.85 8.57 -18.74
N TRP A 173 8.40 7.97 -17.68
CA TRP A 173 9.52 8.52 -16.92
C TRP A 173 10.78 8.66 -17.77
N SER A 174 11.16 7.61 -18.51
CA SER A 174 12.27 7.62 -19.49
C SER A 174 12.13 8.75 -20.52
N GLN A 175 10.93 8.92 -21.09
CA GLN A 175 10.65 9.97 -22.06
C GLN A 175 10.72 11.39 -21.45
N LEU A 176 10.25 11.57 -20.22
CA LEU A 176 10.24 12.87 -19.54
C LEU A 176 11.62 13.28 -18.99
N GLN A 177 12.45 12.32 -18.58
CA GLN A 177 13.81 12.57 -18.07
C GLN A 177 14.88 12.50 -19.17
N GLY A 178 14.52 12.12 -20.41
CA GLY A 178 15.45 12.03 -21.54
C GLY A 178 16.46 10.88 -21.48
N VAL A 179 16.25 9.90 -20.60
CA VAL A 179 17.19 8.79 -20.35
C VAL A 179 16.67 7.46 -20.90
N LYS A 180 17.59 6.55 -21.25
CA LYS A 180 17.23 5.19 -21.67
C LYS A 180 17.00 4.30 -20.44
N THR A 181 15.92 3.52 -20.46
CA THR A 181 15.59 2.53 -19.42
C THR A 181 15.28 1.17 -20.04
N ALA A 182 15.62 0.10 -19.32
CA ALA A 182 14.99 -1.21 -19.50
C ALA A 182 14.21 -1.56 -18.22
N VAL A 183 13.12 -2.32 -18.36
CA VAL A 183 12.48 -2.98 -17.21
C VAL A 183 12.99 -4.41 -17.18
N GLN A 184 13.80 -4.73 -16.18
CA GLN A 184 14.21 -6.11 -15.89
C GLN A 184 13.21 -6.70 -14.90
N ALA A 185 12.70 -7.88 -15.23
CA ALA A 185 12.01 -8.73 -14.26
C ALA A 185 13.07 -9.47 -13.41
N LEU A 186 12.78 -9.64 -12.13
CA LEU A 186 13.57 -10.45 -11.20
C LEU A 186 12.87 -11.79 -10.94
N THR A 187 13.58 -12.76 -10.37
CA THR A 187 12.97 -13.90 -9.65
C THR A 187 12.56 -13.50 -8.23
N SER A 188 11.71 -14.31 -7.59
CA SER A 188 11.41 -14.16 -6.15
C SER A 188 12.66 -14.29 -5.28
N ASN A 189 13.64 -15.11 -5.67
CA ASN A 189 14.88 -15.31 -4.90
C ASN A 189 15.82 -14.09 -4.99
N GLU A 190 15.91 -13.46 -6.16
CA GLU A 190 16.64 -12.18 -6.31
C GLU A 190 15.94 -11.05 -5.54
N ALA A 191 14.61 -10.94 -5.63
CA ALA A 191 13.85 -9.95 -4.87
C ALA A 191 14.02 -10.10 -3.34
N VAL A 192 14.11 -11.34 -2.84
CA VAL A 192 14.46 -11.63 -1.44
C VAL A 192 15.91 -11.21 -1.13
N SER A 193 16.85 -11.49 -2.05
CA SER A 193 18.28 -11.23 -1.85
C SER A 193 18.66 -9.74 -1.90
N LEU A 194 17.80 -8.87 -2.45
CA LEU A 194 17.99 -7.41 -2.50
C LEU A 194 17.66 -6.69 -1.19
N TRP A 195 16.94 -7.30 -0.25
CA TRP A 195 16.39 -6.62 0.93
C TRP A 195 16.56 -7.43 2.22
N PRO A 196 17.11 -6.85 3.31
CA PRO A 196 17.38 -7.62 4.53
C PRO A 196 16.12 -8.09 5.28
N ASP A 197 16.35 -8.94 6.29
CA ASP A 197 15.46 -9.21 7.43
C ASP A 197 14.00 -9.55 7.04
N GLY A 198 13.82 -10.31 5.95
CA GLY A 198 12.52 -10.79 5.49
C GLY A 198 11.67 -9.76 4.72
N PHE A 199 12.13 -8.52 4.58
CA PHE A 199 11.38 -7.50 3.83
C PHE A 199 11.21 -7.86 2.35
N GLY A 200 12.25 -8.44 1.72
CA GLY A 200 12.17 -8.93 0.34
C GLY A 200 11.21 -10.12 0.16
N ILE A 201 10.98 -10.93 1.21
CA ILE A 201 9.99 -12.02 1.20
C ILE A 201 8.58 -11.42 1.12
N GLU A 202 8.28 -10.44 1.97
CA GLU A 202 6.98 -9.77 1.96
C GLU A 202 6.73 -9.03 0.65
N LEU A 203 7.72 -8.33 0.08
CA LEU A 203 7.59 -7.69 -1.23
C LEU A 203 7.23 -8.70 -2.33
N ALA A 204 7.99 -9.80 -2.45
CA ALA A 204 7.75 -10.83 -3.46
C ALA A 204 6.37 -11.50 -3.29
N LYS A 205 5.96 -11.77 -2.04
CA LYS A 205 4.64 -12.36 -1.73
C LYS A 205 3.49 -11.39 -1.99
N THR A 206 3.69 -10.11 -1.68
CA THR A 206 2.75 -9.02 -1.98
C THR A 206 2.54 -8.86 -3.48
N ALA A 207 3.61 -8.87 -4.27
CA ALA A 207 3.50 -8.83 -5.72
C ALA A 207 2.79 -10.06 -6.32
N CYS A 208 3.10 -11.26 -5.82
CA CYS A 208 2.38 -12.48 -6.20
C CYS A 208 0.87 -12.37 -5.91
N TYR A 209 0.50 -11.80 -4.76
CA TYR A 209 -0.89 -11.52 -4.40
C TYR A 209 -1.55 -10.50 -5.34
N ILE A 210 -0.91 -9.36 -5.58
CA ILE A 210 -1.42 -8.29 -6.47
C ILE A 210 -1.62 -8.79 -7.91
N ARG A 211 -0.71 -9.61 -8.44
CA ARG A 211 -0.81 -10.15 -9.80
C ARG A 211 -2.08 -10.97 -10.00
N GLU A 212 -2.48 -11.74 -8.99
CA GLU A 212 -3.59 -12.69 -9.08
C GLU A 212 -4.92 -12.10 -8.56
N SER A 213 -4.85 -11.37 -7.45
CA SER A 213 -6.01 -10.83 -6.71
C SER A 213 -6.14 -9.30 -6.77
N GLY A 214 -5.23 -8.58 -7.42
CA GLY A 214 -5.29 -7.12 -7.53
C GLY A 214 -5.11 -6.37 -6.21
N TRP A 215 -5.34 -5.06 -6.27
CA TRP A 215 -5.25 -4.16 -5.11
C TRP A 215 -6.54 -4.11 -4.29
N ASP A 216 -7.66 -4.49 -4.90
CA ASP A 216 -8.98 -4.62 -4.27
C ASP A 216 -9.16 -5.96 -3.52
N GLY A 217 -8.55 -7.04 -4.01
CA GLY A 217 -8.70 -8.41 -3.51
C GLY A 217 -9.73 -9.23 -4.30
N ALA A 218 -9.72 -9.12 -5.62
CA ALA A 218 -10.68 -9.65 -6.59
C ALA A 218 -12.12 -9.15 -6.34
N LYS A 219 -12.24 -7.86 -6.00
CA LYS A 219 -13.52 -7.19 -5.70
C LYS A 219 -13.68 -5.99 -6.61
N VAL A 220 -14.88 -5.77 -7.15
CA VAL A 220 -15.18 -4.54 -7.90
C VAL A 220 -14.95 -3.34 -6.95
N PRO A 221 -14.01 -2.44 -7.23
CA PRO A 221 -13.71 -1.32 -6.35
C PRO A 221 -14.76 -0.21 -6.50
N PHE A 222 -15.08 0.47 -5.41
CA PHE A 222 -15.73 1.78 -5.46
C PHE A 222 -14.65 2.83 -5.75
N LEU A 223 -14.80 3.58 -6.84
CA LEU A 223 -13.80 4.52 -7.36
C LEU A 223 -14.08 5.97 -6.90
N PRO A 224 -13.08 6.88 -6.89
CA PRO A 224 -13.25 8.23 -6.35
C PRO A 224 -14.27 9.09 -7.11
N GLU A 225 -14.40 8.87 -8.42
CA GLU A 225 -15.41 9.52 -9.26
C GLU A 225 -16.85 9.18 -8.80
N GLN A 226 -17.06 7.99 -8.22
CA GLN A 226 -18.36 7.58 -7.67
C GLN A 226 -18.70 8.30 -6.34
N ALA A 227 -17.73 8.94 -5.70
CA ALA A 227 -17.93 9.91 -4.61
C ALA A 227 -17.85 11.37 -5.09
N GLY A 228 -17.83 11.61 -6.41
CA GLY A 228 -17.72 12.96 -6.97
C GLY A 228 -16.34 13.61 -6.74
N VAL A 229 -15.25 12.84 -6.80
CA VAL A 229 -13.89 13.40 -6.91
C VAL A 229 -13.58 13.64 -8.39
N ASP A 230 -13.28 14.88 -8.76
CA ASP A 230 -12.75 15.20 -10.08
C ASP A 230 -11.29 14.73 -10.19
N LEU A 231 -11.03 13.69 -10.97
CA LEU A 231 -9.66 13.19 -11.20
C LEU A 231 -8.80 14.18 -11.99
N ASN A 232 -9.40 15.09 -12.78
CA ASN A 232 -8.67 16.09 -13.55
C ASN A 232 -8.06 17.20 -12.67
N ALA A 233 -8.62 17.40 -11.47
CA ALA A 233 -8.06 18.29 -10.44
C ALA A 233 -6.93 17.63 -9.63
N LEU A 234 -6.69 16.33 -9.78
CA LEU A 234 -5.62 15.60 -9.11
C LEU A 234 -4.31 15.66 -9.91
N THR A 235 -3.19 15.42 -9.24
CA THR A 235 -1.89 15.32 -9.93
C THR A 235 -1.85 14.05 -10.79
N ASP A 236 -1.79 14.22 -12.11
CA ASP A 236 -1.55 13.14 -13.06
C ASP A 236 -0.09 12.61 -12.98
N VAL A 237 0.14 11.43 -13.55
CA VAL A 237 1.45 10.74 -13.48
C VAL A 237 2.57 11.52 -14.18
N ALA A 238 2.31 12.18 -15.31
CA ALA A 238 3.32 12.97 -16.02
C ALA A 238 3.65 14.27 -15.28
N SER A 239 2.64 14.94 -14.69
CA SER A 239 2.86 16.11 -13.83
C SER A 239 3.61 15.76 -12.55
N TYR A 240 3.28 14.62 -11.91
CA TYR A 240 4.05 14.08 -10.79
C TYR A 240 5.53 13.87 -11.18
N ILE A 241 5.80 13.15 -12.28
CA ILE A 241 7.16 12.88 -12.75
C ILE A 241 7.95 14.17 -13.03
N LYS A 242 7.31 15.22 -13.57
CA LYS A 242 7.95 16.54 -13.80
C LYS A 242 8.22 17.32 -12.51
N SER A 243 7.47 17.07 -11.44
CA SER A 243 7.55 17.82 -10.17
C SER A 243 8.60 17.29 -9.19
N VAL A 244 9.05 16.05 -9.36
CA VAL A 244 9.98 15.36 -8.46
C VAL A 244 11.43 15.59 -8.89
N ASP A 245 12.32 15.85 -7.93
CA ASP A 245 13.76 15.82 -8.18
C ASP A 245 14.28 14.37 -8.27
N TRP A 246 14.68 13.96 -9.47
CA TRP A 246 15.26 12.65 -9.76
C TRP A 246 16.79 12.61 -9.64
N SER A 247 17.45 13.68 -9.18
CA SER A 247 18.92 13.75 -9.03
C SER A 247 19.52 12.54 -8.30
N SER A 248 18.87 12.07 -7.24
CA SER A 248 19.30 10.92 -6.42
C SER A 248 19.13 9.54 -7.09
N VAL A 249 18.58 9.51 -8.31
CA VAL A 249 18.48 8.34 -9.20
C VAL A 249 19.35 8.53 -10.44
N LEU A 250 19.35 9.73 -11.02
CA LEU A 250 20.04 10.05 -12.28
C LEU A 250 21.56 10.28 -12.11
N ASN A 251 22.00 10.77 -10.95
CA ASN A 251 23.39 11.13 -10.67
C ASN A 251 24.07 10.08 -9.75
N ARG A 252 23.95 8.80 -10.09
CA ARG A 252 24.61 7.67 -9.41
C ARG A 252 25.71 7.05 -10.26
#